data_AF-A0A075HF10-F1
#
_entry.id   AF-A0A075HF10-F1
#
_cell.length_a   1.000
_cell.length_b   1.000
_cell.length_c   1.000
_cell.angle_alpha   90.00
_cell.angle_beta   90.00
_cell.angle_gamma   90.00
#
_symmetry.space_group_name_H-M   'P 1'
#
loop_
_entity.id
_entity.type
_entity.pdbx_description
1 polymer ?
#
loop_
_entity_poly.entity_id
_entity_poly.type
_entity_poly.pdbx_seq_one_letter_code
_entity_poly.pdbx_strand_id
1 'polypeptide(L)'
;MDLKRYLGKIKNKIEKSKQEHETKEIKPNIIEEIEPEIVEEVDVNVRELFPESDTSNDEELNKKKKPDNTNFKPTITHETKTSFDEFIDERTLVSHNAFGNKEMKIKILEVSDELASLTTKFGDRIKINKIIVTIKHLQTQQIEEGEFDIESIERELIEKRHYTSTNRWVPTKDIRNGYVTNSRHTALISDAVALDYIAF
;
A
#
# COMPACT_ATOMS: atom_id res chain seq x y z
N MET A 1 -0.48 -36.84 35.29
CA MET A 1 -0.39 -35.38 35.07
C MET A 1 -1.62 -34.76 35.71
N ASP A 2 -1.50 -34.20 36.91
CA ASP A 2 -2.67 -33.83 37.73
C ASP A 2 -3.21 -32.43 37.41
N LEU A 3 -4.46 -32.35 36.91
CA LEU A 3 -5.16 -31.10 36.59
C LEU A 3 -5.23 -30.11 37.77
N LYS A 4 -5.19 -30.60 39.01
CA LYS A 4 -5.26 -29.75 40.23
C LYS A 4 -4.08 -28.76 40.33
N ARG A 5 -2.90 -29.13 39.82
CA ARG A 5 -1.71 -28.25 39.82
C ARG A 5 -1.82 -27.10 38.81
N TYR A 6 -2.61 -27.28 37.75
CA TYR A 6 -2.79 -26.26 36.71
C TYR A 6 -3.78 -25.17 37.15
N LEU A 7 -4.90 -25.55 37.77
CA LEU A 7 -5.92 -24.61 38.26
C LEU A 7 -5.40 -23.68 39.36
N GLY A 8 -4.50 -24.15 40.23
CA GLY A 8 -3.88 -23.31 41.27
C GLY A 8 -3.01 -22.17 40.70
N LYS A 9 -2.34 -22.39 39.56
CA LYS A 9 -1.54 -21.35 38.90
C LYS A 9 -2.39 -20.24 38.29
N ILE A 10 -3.60 -20.57 37.83
CA ILE A 10 -4.52 -19.59 37.24
C ILE A 10 -5.06 -18.65 38.33
N LYS A 11 -5.44 -19.17 39.51
CA LYS A 11 -5.91 -18.34 40.63
C LYS A 11 -4.83 -17.37 41.13
N ASN A 12 -3.60 -17.84 41.32
CA ASN A 12 -2.50 -16.98 41.78
C ASN A 12 -2.11 -15.89 40.76
N LYS A 13 -2.30 -16.13 39.45
CA LYS A 13 -2.04 -15.10 38.42
C LYS A 13 -3.10 -14.00 38.44
N ILE A 14 -4.36 -14.34 38.74
CA ILE A 14 -5.48 -13.38 38.83
C ILE A 14 -5.41 -12.55 40.12
N GLU A 15 -4.98 -13.13 41.25
CA GLU A 15 -4.76 -12.36 42.48
C GLU A 15 -3.59 -11.38 42.34
N LYS A 16 -2.51 -11.78 41.67
CA LYS A 16 -1.33 -10.92 41.47
C LYS A 16 -1.59 -9.76 40.50
N SER A 17 -2.51 -9.90 39.54
CA SER A 17 -2.87 -8.81 38.61
C SER A 17 -3.95 -7.86 39.17
N LYS A 18 -4.56 -8.17 40.32
CA LYS A 18 -5.60 -7.32 40.94
C LYS A 18 -5.05 -6.30 41.94
N GLN A 19 -3.76 -6.33 42.26
CA GLN A 19 -3.14 -5.45 43.26
C GLN A 19 -2.34 -4.26 42.70
N GLU A 20 -2.31 -4.03 41.38
CA GLU A 20 -1.52 -2.93 40.77
C GLU A 20 -2.32 -1.88 39.98
N HIS A 21 -3.64 -1.76 40.18
CA HIS A 21 -4.41 -0.64 39.63
C HIS A 21 -5.25 0.04 40.71
N GLU A 22 -4.62 0.92 41.49
CA GLU A 22 -5.33 1.99 42.19
C GLU A 22 -5.76 3.06 41.17
N THR A 23 -7.05 3.07 40.85
CA THR A 23 -7.74 4.12 40.11
C THR A 23 -7.77 5.42 40.91
N LYS A 24 -7.14 6.48 40.40
CA LYS A 24 -7.46 7.86 40.77
C LYS A 24 -8.64 8.32 39.93
N GLU A 25 -9.80 8.45 40.56
CA GLU A 25 -10.99 9.06 39.97
C GLU A 25 -10.74 10.55 39.69
N ILE A 26 -10.86 10.97 38.44
CA ILE A 26 -10.91 12.39 38.05
C ILE A 26 -12.29 12.64 37.44
N LYS A 27 -13.04 13.56 38.07
CA LYS A 27 -14.38 13.99 37.66
C LYS A 27 -14.35 14.63 36.26
N PRO A 28 -15.40 14.48 35.43
CA PRO A 28 -15.45 15.13 34.12
C PRO A 28 -15.65 16.64 34.31
N ASN A 29 -14.71 17.43 33.80
CA ASN A 29 -14.84 18.87 33.68
C ASN A 29 -15.35 19.18 32.26
N ILE A 30 -16.47 19.87 32.18
CA ILE A 30 -17.10 20.37 30.95
C ILE A 30 -16.14 21.40 30.33
N ILE A 31 -15.80 21.25 29.05
CA ILE A 31 -15.05 22.24 28.28
C ILE A 31 -15.85 22.51 27.00
N GLU A 32 -16.06 23.79 26.76
CA GLU A 32 -16.90 24.40 25.73
C GLU A 32 -16.43 24.08 24.31
N GLU A 33 -17.40 23.99 23.39
CA GLU A 33 -17.20 23.86 21.95
C GLU A 33 -16.35 25.03 21.42
N ILE A 34 -15.20 24.71 20.83
CA ILE A 34 -14.40 25.64 20.04
C ILE A 34 -14.53 25.18 18.60
N GLU A 35 -15.17 25.99 17.77
CA GLU A 35 -15.25 25.82 16.32
C GLU A 35 -13.82 25.78 15.73
N PRO A 36 -13.49 24.85 14.83
CA PRO A 36 -12.19 24.88 14.18
C PRO A 36 -12.14 26.00 13.13
N GLU A 37 -11.29 26.98 13.42
CA GLU A 37 -10.80 28.01 12.49
C GLU A 37 -10.11 27.33 11.31
N ILE A 38 -10.52 27.70 10.10
CA ILE A 38 -10.12 27.10 8.82
C ILE A 38 -8.67 27.49 8.54
N VAL A 39 -7.76 26.51 8.47
CA VAL A 39 -6.36 26.72 8.08
C VAL A 39 -6.14 26.20 6.65
N GLU A 40 -5.39 27.01 5.92
CA GLU A 40 -5.11 27.09 4.48
C GLU A 40 -5.03 25.78 3.68
N GLU A 41 -5.59 25.88 2.47
CA GLU A 41 -5.68 24.85 1.43
C GLU A 41 -4.30 24.28 1.09
N VAL A 42 -4.18 22.95 1.20
CA VAL A 42 -3.06 22.18 0.65
C VAL A 42 -3.23 22.12 -0.87
N ASP A 43 -2.22 22.55 -1.62
CA ASP A 43 -2.19 22.54 -3.08
C ASP A 43 -2.37 21.11 -3.65
N VAL A 44 -3.62 20.75 -3.96
CA VAL A 44 -3.96 19.52 -4.69
C VAL A 44 -3.73 19.78 -6.17
N ASN A 45 -2.63 19.24 -6.71
CA ASN A 45 -2.37 19.26 -8.14
C ASN A 45 -3.27 18.26 -8.88
N VAL A 46 -4.49 18.69 -9.22
CA VAL A 46 -5.41 17.95 -10.11
C VAL A 46 -4.96 18.16 -11.56
N ARG A 47 -4.62 17.09 -12.27
CA ARG A 47 -4.42 17.12 -13.73
C ARG A 47 -5.50 16.28 -14.41
N GLU A 48 -6.36 16.92 -15.20
CA GLU A 48 -7.25 16.26 -16.15
C GLU A 48 -6.56 16.13 -17.51
N LEU A 49 -6.62 14.94 -18.12
CA LEU A 49 -6.03 14.66 -19.44
C LEU A 49 -7.12 14.29 -20.45
N PHE A 50 -7.40 15.24 -21.34
CA PHE A 50 -7.97 15.17 -22.70
C PHE A 50 -9.41 14.62 -22.92
N PRO A 51 -10.26 15.34 -23.70
CA PRO A 51 -11.58 14.87 -24.11
C PRO A 51 -11.49 13.81 -25.21
N GLU A 52 -12.34 12.79 -25.11
CA GLU A 52 -12.50 11.69 -26.07
C GLU A 52 -12.89 12.22 -27.46
N SER A 53 -12.27 11.71 -28.52
CA SER A 53 -12.67 12.01 -29.90
C SER A 53 -13.53 10.88 -30.47
N ASP A 54 -14.70 11.28 -30.97
CA ASP A 54 -15.78 10.44 -31.49
C ASP A 54 -15.46 9.57 -32.72
N THR A 55 -16.30 8.55 -32.85
CA THR A 55 -16.45 7.51 -33.87
C THR A 55 -16.42 7.95 -35.33
N SER A 56 -15.88 7.09 -36.20
CA SER A 56 -16.34 6.98 -37.60
C SER A 56 -16.38 5.51 -38.04
N ASN A 57 -17.59 5.06 -38.39
CA ASN A 57 -17.88 3.82 -39.13
C ASN A 57 -17.40 3.97 -40.57
N ASP A 58 -16.92 2.87 -41.18
CA ASP A 58 -16.90 2.68 -42.63
C ASP A 58 -16.98 1.19 -42.97
N GLU A 59 -17.52 0.92 -44.16
CA GLU A 59 -18.45 -0.16 -44.50
C GLU A 59 -17.82 -1.48 -44.98
N GLU A 60 -18.67 -2.52 -45.02
CA GLU A 60 -18.43 -3.86 -45.57
C GLU A 60 -18.05 -3.89 -47.07
N LEU A 61 -17.10 -4.75 -47.45
CA LEU A 61 -17.04 -5.34 -48.81
C LEU A 61 -16.70 -6.85 -48.81
N ASN A 62 -17.76 -7.63 -49.06
CA ASN A 62 -17.93 -8.97 -49.68
C ASN A 62 -16.75 -9.93 -50.02
N LYS A 63 -16.84 -11.13 -49.42
CA LYS A 63 -16.69 -12.54 -49.92
C LYS A 63 -15.71 -12.90 -51.07
N LYS A 64 -14.75 -13.79 -50.76
CA LYS A 64 -14.43 -15.01 -51.56
C LYS A 64 -13.84 -16.15 -50.67
N LYS A 65 -14.18 -17.40 -50.99
CA LYS A 65 -13.94 -18.63 -50.20
C LYS A 65 -12.49 -19.18 -50.29
N LYS A 66 -12.01 -19.68 -49.13
CA LYS A 66 -10.96 -20.68 -48.74
C LYS A 66 -10.29 -21.59 -49.80
N PRO A 67 -9.23 -22.35 -49.46
CA PRO A 67 -8.27 -22.28 -48.32
C PRO A 67 -6.81 -22.27 -48.85
N ASP A 68 -5.79 -22.12 -47.98
CA ASP A 68 -4.60 -22.97 -48.02
C ASP A 68 -3.65 -22.66 -46.85
N ASN A 69 -3.29 -23.75 -46.18
CA ASN A 69 -2.28 -23.97 -45.17
C ASN A 69 -0.89 -23.41 -45.55
N THR A 70 -0.67 -22.12 -45.36
CA THR A 70 0.69 -21.58 -45.40
C THR A 70 1.36 -21.77 -44.05
N ASN A 71 2.36 -22.66 -44.03
CA ASN A 71 3.34 -22.78 -42.96
C ASN A 71 4.01 -21.42 -42.75
N PHE A 72 3.56 -20.66 -41.75
CA PHE A 72 4.27 -19.46 -41.30
C PHE A 72 5.59 -19.89 -40.68
N LYS A 73 6.66 -19.88 -41.48
CA LYS A 73 8.01 -19.75 -40.92
C LYS A 73 8.14 -18.31 -40.45
N PRO A 74 8.39 -18.05 -39.16
CA PRO A 74 8.69 -16.70 -38.72
C PRO A 74 10.08 -16.34 -39.26
N THR A 75 10.11 -15.62 -40.39
CA THR A 75 11.32 -14.98 -40.89
C THR A 75 11.36 -13.56 -40.36
N ILE A 76 11.45 -13.41 -39.04
CA ILE A 76 12.06 -12.20 -38.48
C ILE A 76 12.80 -12.59 -37.20
N THR A 77 14.11 -12.79 -37.32
CA THR A 77 15.03 -12.67 -36.19
C THR A 77 15.10 -11.18 -35.85
N HIS A 78 14.06 -10.66 -35.20
CA HIS A 78 14.23 -9.48 -34.39
C HIS A 78 15.11 -9.90 -33.22
N GLU A 79 16.26 -9.25 -33.07
CA GLU A 79 17.04 -9.33 -31.85
C GLU A 79 16.12 -8.87 -30.71
N THR A 80 15.55 -9.82 -29.97
CA THR A 80 14.71 -9.56 -28.80
C THR A 80 15.61 -8.98 -27.72
N LYS A 81 15.85 -7.67 -27.78
CA LYS A 81 16.65 -6.95 -26.78
C LYS A 81 15.91 -6.79 -25.44
N THR A 82 14.69 -7.29 -25.33
CA THR A 82 13.93 -7.34 -24.08
C THR A 82 13.49 -8.78 -23.84
N SER A 83 14.07 -9.41 -22.82
CA SER A 83 13.61 -10.70 -22.33
C SER A 83 12.21 -10.53 -21.75
N PHE A 84 11.30 -11.47 -21.99
CA PHE A 84 10.00 -11.49 -21.31
C PHE A 84 10.12 -11.50 -19.78
N ASP A 85 11.25 -11.97 -19.26
CA ASP A 85 11.57 -12.02 -17.83
C ASP A 85 11.80 -10.63 -17.22
N GLU A 86 12.07 -9.61 -18.05
CA GLU A 86 12.25 -8.22 -17.63
C GLU A 86 10.92 -7.44 -17.66
N PHE A 87 9.88 -7.99 -18.29
CA PHE A 87 8.55 -7.37 -18.30
C PHE A 87 7.88 -7.53 -16.94
N ILE A 88 7.71 -6.41 -16.25
CA ILE A 88 6.93 -6.37 -15.02
C ILE A 88 5.47 -6.21 -15.37
N ASP A 89 4.66 -7.23 -15.03
CA ASP A 89 3.20 -7.12 -15.15
C ASP A 89 2.68 -6.01 -14.23
N GLU A 90 2.15 -4.95 -14.83
CA GLU A 90 1.62 -3.79 -14.12
C GLU A 90 0.52 -4.16 -13.12
N ARG A 91 -0.23 -5.25 -13.38
CA ARG A 91 -1.27 -5.75 -12.46
C ARG A 91 -0.71 -6.17 -11.11
N THR A 92 0.57 -6.55 -11.06
CA THR A 92 1.26 -6.90 -9.81
C THR A 92 1.67 -5.67 -9.00
N LEU A 93 1.64 -4.49 -9.60
CA LEU A 93 2.00 -3.20 -8.99
C LEU A 93 0.80 -2.33 -8.65
N VAL A 94 -0.41 -2.75 -9.02
CA VAL A 94 -1.65 -2.04 -8.75
C VAL A 94 -2.51 -2.84 -7.77
N SER A 95 -3.05 -2.16 -6.77
CA SER A 95 -4.03 -2.71 -5.83
C SER A 95 -5.37 -2.00 -5.98
N HIS A 96 -6.45 -2.71 -5.72
CA HIS A 96 -7.81 -2.16 -5.76
C HIS A 96 -8.39 -2.05 -4.35
N ASN A 97 -9.28 -1.08 -4.15
CA ASN A 97 -10.11 -1.03 -2.93
C ASN A 97 -11.13 -2.20 -2.95
N ALA A 98 -11.70 -2.54 -1.80
CA ALA A 98 -12.81 -3.47 -1.62
C ALA A 98 -13.98 -3.24 -2.59
N PHE A 99 -14.27 -1.99 -2.96
CA PHE A 99 -15.32 -1.66 -3.93
C PHE A 99 -14.85 -1.72 -5.39
N GLY A 100 -13.55 -1.87 -5.64
CA GLY A 100 -12.98 -1.94 -7.00
C GLY A 100 -13.09 -0.64 -7.80
N ASN A 101 -13.39 0.49 -7.16
CA ASN A 101 -13.56 1.80 -7.79
C ASN A 101 -12.31 2.69 -7.71
N LYS A 102 -11.37 2.35 -6.83
CA LYS A 102 -10.07 3.02 -6.70
C LYS A 102 -8.95 2.04 -6.94
N GLU A 103 -7.91 2.53 -7.62
CA GLU A 103 -6.64 1.86 -7.82
C GLU A 103 -5.54 2.59 -7.06
N MET A 104 -4.59 1.86 -6.49
CA MET A 104 -3.44 2.42 -5.82
C MET A 104 -2.16 1.80 -6.33
N LYS A 105 -1.15 2.66 -6.51
CA LYS A 105 0.22 2.30 -6.88
C LYS A 105 1.19 2.98 -5.92
N ILE A 106 2.21 2.25 -5.46
CA ILE A 106 3.19 2.78 -4.51
C ILE A 106 4.59 2.75 -5.13
N LYS A 107 5.24 3.92 -5.16
CA LYS A 107 6.61 4.09 -5.61
C LYS A 107 7.51 4.40 -4.42
N ILE A 108 8.67 3.77 -4.38
CA ILE A 108 9.70 4.03 -3.37
C ILE A 108 10.53 5.22 -3.82
N LEU A 109 10.64 6.22 -2.96
CA LEU A 109 11.51 7.39 -3.15
C LEU A 109 12.84 7.19 -2.45
N GLU A 110 12.79 6.81 -1.18
CA GLU A 110 13.95 6.80 -0.30
C GLU A 110 13.98 5.52 0.53
N VAL A 111 15.17 4.95 0.64
CA VAL A 111 15.49 3.71 1.33
C VAL A 111 16.57 4.01 2.35
N SER A 112 16.50 3.42 3.54
CA SER A 112 17.59 3.54 4.52
C SER A 112 18.76 2.64 4.15
N ASP A 113 19.97 3.15 4.32
CA ASP A 113 21.22 2.37 4.24
C ASP A 113 21.47 1.49 5.48
N GLU A 114 20.49 1.37 6.38
CA GLU A 114 20.57 0.51 7.54
C GLU A 114 20.54 -0.95 7.08
N LEU A 115 21.74 -1.49 6.82
CA LEU A 115 21.95 -2.89 6.51
C LEU A 115 21.32 -3.70 7.65
N ALA A 116 20.21 -4.40 7.37
CA ALA A 116 19.69 -5.41 8.27
C ALA A 116 20.87 -6.32 8.60
N SER A 117 21.37 -6.23 9.83
CA SER A 117 22.70 -6.71 10.26
C SER A 117 22.85 -8.23 10.25
N LEU A 118 21.95 -8.93 9.59
CA LEU A 118 21.97 -10.34 9.40
C LEU A 118 21.25 -10.61 8.09
N THR A 119 21.91 -11.32 7.18
CA THR A 119 21.26 -12.21 6.22
C THR A 119 20.24 -13.03 7.00
N THR A 120 19.04 -12.47 7.11
CA THR A 120 17.96 -13.08 7.88
C THR A 120 17.65 -14.37 7.13
N LYS A 121 17.32 -15.46 7.82
CA LYS A 121 17.03 -16.76 7.19
C LYS A 121 15.96 -16.71 6.08
N PHE A 122 15.26 -15.57 5.96
CA PHE A 122 14.18 -15.28 5.03
C PHE A 122 14.59 -14.33 3.88
N GLY A 123 15.88 -14.06 3.68
CA GLY A 123 16.42 -13.24 2.59
C GLY A 123 16.60 -11.76 2.93
N ASP A 124 16.98 -10.98 1.91
CA ASP A 124 17.29 -9.57 2.05
C ASP A 124 16.04 -8.71 2.19
N ARG A 125 16.07 -7.80 3.16
CA ARG A 125 15.02 -6.81 3.40
C ARG A 125 15.61 -5.43 3.35
N ILE A 126 14.82 -4.53 2.78
CA ILE A 126 15.14 -3.13 2.64
C ILE A 126 14.20 -2.35 3.56
N LYS A 127 14.74 -1.36 4.27
CA LYS A 127 13.97 -0.44 5.08
C LYS A 127 13.59 0.78 4.24
N ILE A 128 12.29 1.05 4.11
CA ILE A 128 11.78 2.17 3.31
C ILE A 128 11.56 3.38 4.22
N ASN A 129 12.05 4.54 3.80
CA ASN A 129 11.84 5.81 4.51
C ASN A 129 10.70 6.62 3.88
N LYS A 130 10.72 6.79 2.55
CA LYS A 130 9.79 7.66 1.85
C LYS A 130 9.15 6.97 0.65
N ILE A 131 7.86 7.18 0.47
CA ILE A 131 7.07 6.65 -0.64
C ILE A 131 6.21 7.73 -1.27
N ILE A 132 5.87 7.52 -2.55
CA ILE A 132 4.75 8.19 -3.22
C ILE A 132 3.63 7.18 -3.34
N VAL A 133 2.44 7.56 -2.92
CA VAL A 133 1.22 6.81 -3.14
C VAL A 133 0.40 7.56 -4.18
N THR A 134 0.07 6.87 -5.27
CA THR A 134 -0.83 7.37 -6.31
C THR A 134 -2.14 6.62 -6.19
N ILE A 135 -3.26 7.32 -5.94
CA ILE A 135 -4.61 6.77 -5.91
C ILE A 135 -5.37 7.30 -7.12
N LYS A 136 -5.78 6.40 -8.01
CA LYS A 136 -6.60 6.70 -9.16
C LYS A 136 -8.05 6.31 -8.89
N HIS A 137 -8.96 7.26 -9.04
CA HIS A 137 -10.39 6.99 -9.04
C HIS A 137 -10.81 6.53 -10.44
N LEU A 138 -11.32 5.30 -10.55
CA LEU A 138 -11.66 4.72 -11.86
C LEU A 138 -12.88 5.39 -12.50
N GLN A 139 -13.81 5.91 -11.70
CA GLN A 139 -15.04 6.52 -12.18
C GLN A 139 -14.83 7.96 -12.66
N THR A 140 -14.11 8.77 -11.89
CA THR A 140 -13.86 10.19 -12.20
C THR A 140 -12.55 10.42 -12.95
N GLN A 141 -11.72 9.37 -13.09
CA GLN A 141 -10.36 9.44 -13.64
C GLN A 141 -9.42 10.43 -12.93
N GLN A 142 -9.82 10.94 -11.76
CA GLN A 142 -8.98 11.80 -10.94
C GLN A 142 -7.84 11.00 -10.33
N ILE A 143 -6.68 11.64 -10.23
CA ILE A 143 -5.46 11.06 -9.67
C ILE A 143 -5.05 11.91 -8.47
N GLU A 144 -4.99 11.27 -7.31
CA GLU A 144 -4.46 11.82 -6.08
C GLU A 144 -3.04 11.27 -5.89
N GLU A 145 -2.07 12.15 -5.69
CA GLU A 145 -0.70 11.77 -5.38
C GLU A 145 -0.31 12.36 -4.02
N GLY A 146 0.20 11.52 -3.14
CA GLY A 146 0.68 11.91 -1.83
C GLY A 146 2.08 11.39 -1.59
N GLU A 147 2.97 12.28 -1.14
CA GLU A 147 4.29 11.91 -0.63
C GLU A 147 4.18 11.62 0.87
N PHE A 148 4.68 10.46 1.28
CA PHE A 148 4.63 10.01 2.67
C PHE A 148 6.04 9.70 3.17
N ASP A 149 6.46 10.44 4.19
CA ASP A 149 7.60 10.09 5.01
C ASP A 149 7.17 9.11 6.10
N ILE A 150 7.40 7.82 5.85
CA ILE A 150 6.97 6.73 6.72
C ILE A 150 7.73 6.78 8.05
N GLU A 151 8.98 7.27 8.07
CA GLU A 151 9.71 7.40 9.34
C GLU A 151 9.02 8.40 10.27
N SER A 152 8.63 9.55 9.74
CA SER A 152 7.92 10.59 10.50
C SER A 152 6.54 10.11 10.96
N ILE A 153 5.80 9.44 10.08
CA ILE A 153 4.47 8.87 10.39
C ILE A 153 4.57 7.80 11.48
N GLU A 154 5.58 6.93 11.46
CA GLU A 154 5.76 5.92 12.51
C GLU A 154 6.05 6.57 13.87
N ARG A 155 6.89 7.60 13.92
CA ARG A 155 7.18 8.34 15.16
C ARG A 155 5.93 9.00 15.72
N GLU A 156 5.13 9.62 14.86
CA GLU A 156 3.86 10.23 15.23
C GLU A 156 2.85 9.18 15.72
N LEU A 157 2.80 8.00 15.11
CA LEU A 157 1.92 6.91 15.52
C LEU A 157 2.28 6.39 16.92
N ILE A 158 3.57 6.29 17.23
CA ILE A 158 4.07 5.90 18.57
C ILE A 158 3.67 6.95 19.62
N GLU A 159 3.71 8.23 19.27
CA GLU A 159 3.35 9.32 20.17
C GLU A 159 1.84 9.38 20.42
N LYS A 160 1.04 9.43 19.34
CA LYS A 160 -0.41 9.62 19.42
C LYS A 160 -1.19 8.37 19.84
N ARG A 161 -0.76 7.19 19.35
CA ARG A 161 -1.51 5.93 19.50
C ARG A 161 -0.74 4.85 20.26
N HIS A 162 0.53 5.09 20.64
CA HIS A 162 1.38 4.13 21.37
C HIS A 162 1.52 2.76 20.69
N TYR A 163 1.40 2.74 19.36
CA TYR A 163 1.66 1.57 18.54
C TYR A 163 2.98 1.74 17.80
N THR A 164 3.69 0.63 17.62
CA THR A 164 4.89 0.56 16.76
C THR A 164 4.61 -0.39 15.61
N SER A 165 5.17 -0.06 14.45
CA SER A 165 4.95 -0.77 13.21
C SER A 165 6.29 -1.24 12.65
N THR A 166 6.33 -2.48 12.18
CA THR A 166 7.51 -2.99 11.45
C THR A 166 7.30 -2.96 9.93
N ASN A 167 6.29 -2.22 9.45
CA ASN A 167 5.82 -2.29 8.08
C ASN A 167 6.81 -1.69 7.06
N ARG A 168 7.79 -0.89 7.53
CA ARG A 168 8.88 -0.33 6.71
C ARG A 168 9.83 -1.38 6.13
N TRP A 169 9.91 -2.57 6.72
CA TRP A 169 10.80 -3.63 6.25
C TRP A 169 10.15 -4.47 5.14
N VAL A 170 10.55 -4.22 3.90
CA VAL A 170 10.02 -4.89 2.71
C VAL A 170 11.11 -5.77 2.07
N PRO A 171 10.83 -7.04 1.73
CA PRO A 171 11.80 -7.88 1.06
C PRO A 171 12.05 -7.39 -0.37
N THR A 172 13.28 -7.58 -0.85
CA THR A 172 13.69 -7.17 -2.20
C THR A 172 12.84 -7.80 -3.31
N LYS A 173 12.31 -9.00 -3.08
CA LYS A 173 11.42 -9.73 -4.00
C LYS A 173 10.10 -9.02 -4.29
N ASP A 174 9.62 -8.24 -3.32
CA ASP A 174 8.34 -7.53 -3.39
C ASP A 174 8.53 -6.12 -3.97
N ILE A 175 9.72 -5.79 -4.44
CA ILE A 175 10.09 -4.51 -5.07
C ILE A 175 10.48 -4.79 -6.52
N ARG A 176 9.84 -4.09 -7.46
CA ARG A 176 10.09 -4.23 -8.89
C ARG A 176 10.21 -2.86 -9.53
N ASN A 177 11.37 -2.56 -10.10
CA ASN A 177 11.65 -1.28 -10.75
C ASN A 177 11.30 -0.04 -9.88
N GLY A 178 11.61 -0.11 -8.58
CA GLY A 178 11.28 0.96 -7.62
C GLY A 178 9.82 1.08 -7.20
N TYR A 179 8.94 0.20 -7.69
CA TYR A 179 7.56 0.08 -7.23
C TYR A 179 7.42 -1.11 -6.27
N VAL A 180 6.49 -0.96 -5.34
CA VAL A 180 6.12 -2.04 -4.43
C VAL A 180 5.05 -2.90 -5.10
N THR A 181 5.08 -4.20 -4.83
CA THR A 181 4.00 -5.11 -5.25
C THR A 181 2.73 -4.90 -4.44
N ASN A 182 1.58 -5.14 -5.07
CA ASN A 182 0.26 -4.96 -4.47
C ASN A 182 0.05 -5.69 -3.13
N SER A 183 0.72 -6.82 -2.93
CA SER A 183 0.68 -7.61 -1.70
C SER A 183 1.14 -6.85 -0.44
N ARG A 184 1.94 -5.80 -0.61
CA ARG A 184 2.53 -5.01 0.49
C ARG A 184 1.93 -3.62 0.61
N HIS A 185 1.05 -3.22 -0.30
CA HIS A 185 0.52 -1.86 -0.30
C HIS A 185 -0.18 -1.51 1.02
N THR A 186 -1.18 -2.33 1.40
CA THR A 186 -1.96 -2.12 2.63
C THR A 186 -1.08 -2.13 3.88
N ALA A 187 -0.07 -3.00 3.93
CA ALA A 187 0.87 -3.04 5.04
C ALA A 187 1.69 -1.74 5.14
N LEU A 188 2.24 -1.24 4.03
CA LEU A 188 3.03 -0.01 4.03
C LEU A 188 2.22 1.23 4.39
N ILE A 189 0.98 1.34 3.90
CA ILE A 189 0.12 2.51 4.18
C ILE A 189 -0.64 2.38 5.50
N SER A 190 -0.58 1.24 6.19
CA SER A 190 -1.37 0.99 7.40
C SER A 190 -1.17 2.06 8.46
N ASP A 191 0.04 2.59 8.60
CA ASP A 191 0.37 3.60 9.61
C ASP A 191 -0.23 4.96 9.22
N ALA A 192 -0.20 5.30 7.93
CA ALA A 192 -0.82 6.50 7.39
C ALA A 192 -2.35 6.44 7.49
N VAL A 193 -2.96 5.29 7.19
CA VAL A 193 -4.40 5.04 7.38
C VAL A 193 -4.76 5.13 8.86
N ALA A 194 -3.92 4.59 9.74
CA ALA A 194 -4.14 4.68 11.17
C ALA A 194 -4.04 6.11 11.69
N LEU A 195 -3.38 7.04 11.01
CA LEU A 195 -3.36 8.47 11.35
C LEU A 195 -4.35 9.30 10.52
N ASP A 196 -5.23 8.63 9.77
CA ASP A 196 -6.25 9.24 8.91
C ASP A 196 -5.67 10.13 7.79
N TYR A 197 -4.41 9.90 7.40
CA TYR A 197 -3.74 10.61 6.29
C TYR A 197 -4.17 10.11 4.91
N ILE A 198 -4.63 8.86 4.82
CA ILE A 198 -5.05 8.22 3.56
C ILE A 198 -6.34 7.45 3.82
N ALA A 199 -7.30 7.60 2.90
CA ALA A 199 -8.52 6.79 2.85
C ALA A 199 -8.58 6.02 1.51
N PHE A 200 -8.23 4.73 1.56
CA PHE A 200 -8.20 3.87 0.39
C PHE A 200 -9.43 3.00 0.27
#